data_AF-A0A813K3J8-F1
#
_entry.id   AF-A0A813K3J8-F1
#
_cell.length_a   1.000
_cell.length_b   1.000
_cell.length_c   1.000
_cell.angle_alpha   90.00
_cell.angle_beta   90.00
_cell.angle_gamma   90.00
#
_symmetry.space_group_name_H-M   'P 1'
#
loop_
_entity.id
_entity.type
_entity.pdbx_description
1 polymer ?
#
loop_
_entity_poly.entity_id
_entity_poly.type
_entity_poly.pdbx_seq_one_letter_code
_entity_poly.pdbx_strand_id
1 'polypeptide(L)'
;ARSASKGKSEKEKDKDEGKDKPEKKAGAKKKAIKKMKSKEEVELEHIDLEPWEAAVAYDWRRLIDAPEAVTADKNIVRLAVKQSWKAFEHAAEALQDDEELALIAVQGSWWAVELCGENAGANQDVALAAIRQNILAFESLSLEIRDNKPLMMEAVCHDGATLQYASEELRSQRDLVLAAVQTAGGEALVHAAEELRNEEELVLLALQAPKGADMALVAAGGTLQADPEFVLKVLGQNGLCLQYAPLAIQDNRKFVMAAVKQNGLALEFASEDLRDDNKVVREAIQQHPQALQFASQGLQQDEEIVTEAVAKDGSVLKYAAGSLCANKRVAKPAVTSNWEALQWEHVEGGVPQEVLLAAVTQDWKAIEKIFEKELPLTEEQLVELARANPTIVRHHMLRGDRRVAEAALAVDGMVLHFLSPELRADLELVEIAILQNGDALWEANPTLRKDKRLLDLRSLTLRRKAIVDRKLAEEEAIAAAPRLAAEAAKRAADEAEAAARRLAAEAAKKAAEEADAAAKKAAEEAAAAEAAKKAAEKAAEKAALRLAAEAAKKAAEEADAAEHGDVN
;
A
#
# COMPACT_ATOMS: atom_id res chain seq x y z
N ALA A 1 -1.95 27.21 28.92
CA ALA A 1 -2.86 28.28 29.35
C ALA A 1 -3.31 28.02 30.80
N ARG A 2 -3.30 29.06 31.63
CA ARG A 2 -3.77 29.07 33.03
C ARG A 2 -5.31 29.00 33.07
N SER A 3 -5.90 28.27 34.03
CA SER A 3 -6.80 28.86 35.05
C SER A 3 -7.52 27.80 35.89
N ALA A 4 -7.33 27.94 37.21
CA ALA A 4 -8.18 27.61 38.36
C ALA A 4 -9.53 26.89 38.16
N SER A 5 -9.78 25.87 39.00
CA SER A 5 -10.78 25.98 40.09
C SER A 5 -10.54 24.93 41.18
N LYS A 6 -10.71 25.35 42.44
CA LYS A 6 -10.64 24.51 43.65
C LYS A 6 -11.91 23.66 43.78
N GLY A 7 -11.78 22.44 44.32
CA GLY A 7 -12.86 21.83 45.09
C GLY A 7 -12.72 20.34 45.39
N LYS A 8 -12.45 20.02 46.67
CA LYS A 8 -12.94 18.85 47.44
C LYS A 8 -12.61 17.45 46.90
N SER A 9 -11.65 16.76 47.51
CA SER A 9 -11.81 15.78 48.61
C SER A 9 -12.29 14.40 48.17
N GLU A 10 -11.50 13.41 48.57
CA GLU A 10 -11.77 11.98 48.70
C GLU A 10 -11.66 11.05 47.48
N LYS A 11 -10.83 10.03 47.73
CA LYS A 11 -10.84 8.64 47.24
C LYS A 11 -10.10 8.26 45.95
N GLU A 12 -9.34 7.20 46.18
CA GLU A 12 -8.95 6.10 45.30
C GLU A 12 -7.79 6.24 44.30
N LYS A 13 -6.85 5.31 44.51
CA LYS A 13 -6.15 4.45 43.55
C LYS A 13 -5.09 5.03 42.61
N ASP A 14 -3.91 4.46 42.82
CA ASP A 14 -3.05 3.78 41.85
C ASP A 14 -2.27 4.59 40.79
N LYS A 15 -0.99 4.18 40.73
CA LYS A 15 0.01 4.29 39.64
C LYS A 15 0.73 5.62 39.47
N ASP A 16 2.01 5.62 39.86
CA ASP A 16 3.11 5.72 38.90
C ASP A 16 4.41 5.18 39.54
N GLU A 17 4.98 4.12 38.95
CA GLU A 17 6.29 4.13 38.27
C GLU A 17 7.50 4.41 39.17
N GLY A 18 8.15 3.31 39.56
CA GLY A 18 9.54 3.29 39.99
C GLY A 18 10.28 2.22 39.21
N LYS A 19 10.97 2.63 38.15
CA LYS A 19 12.03 1.88 37.48
C LYS A 19 12.97 1.29 38.53
N ASP A 20 13.14 -0.01 38.56
CA ASP A 20 14.35 -0.62 39.10
C ASP A 20 14.63 -1.95 38.39
N LYS A 21 15.76 -1.97 37.68
CA LYS A 21 16.40 -3.18 37.14
C LYS A 21 16.55 -4.23 38.24
N PRO A 22 16.22 -5.52 38.00
CA PRO A 22 16.67 -6.60 38.87
C PRO A 22 17.83 -7.37 38.22
N GLU A 23 18.88 -6.69 37.76
CA GLU A 23 20.15 -7.35 37.48
C GLU A 23 20.83 -7.70 38.81
N LYS A 24 21.33 -8.95 38.93
CA LYS A 24 22.21 -9.49 39.99
C LYS A 24 21.61 -9.98 41.33
N LYS A 25 20.28 -10.13 41.50
CA LYS A 25 19.72 -10.72 42.75
C LYS A 25 19.38 -12.21 42.70
N ALA A 26 19.18 -12.81 41.51
CA ALA A 26 18.79 -14.22 41.39
C ALA A 26 19.95 -15.20 41.73
N GLY A 27 21.16 -14.94 41.21
CA GLY A 27 22.34 -15.78 41.49
C GLY A 27 22.82 -15.73 42.94
N ALA A 28 22.61 -14.60 43.63
CA ALA A 28 22.96 -14.44 45.04
C ALA A 28 21.99 -15.16 45.98
N LYS A 29 20.69 -15.22 45.65
CA LYS A 29 19.69 -16.03 46.38
C LYS A 29 19.93 -17.53 46.21
N LYS A 30 20.26 -18.01 45.00
CA LYS A 30 20.60 -19.43 44.75
C LYS A 30 21.80 -19.90 45.60
N LYS A 31 22.85 -19.08 45.78
CA LYS A 31 24.01 -19.42 46.64
C LYS A 31 23.70 -19.38 48.14
N ALA A 32 22.81 -18.49 48.59
CA ALA A 32 22.42 -18.40 50.00
C ALA A 32 21.52 -19.58 50.44
N ILE A 33 20.62 -20.03 49.56
CA ILE A 33 19.75 -21.20 49.80
C ILE A 33 20.57 -22.50 49.80
N LYS A 34 21.58 -22.62 48.93
CA LYS A 34 22.49 -23.77 48.86
C LYS A 34 23.33 -23.97 50.14
N LYS A 35 23.62 -22.89 50.88
CA LYS A 35 24.40 -22.95 52.14
C LYS A 35 23.56 -23.32 53.36
N MET A 36 22.23 -23.20 53.28
CA MET A 36 21.30 -23.69 54.31
C MET A 36 20.89 -25.15 54.08
N LYS A 37 20.81 -25.60 52.81
CA LYS A 37 20.40 -26.97 52.45
C LYS A 37 21.49 -28.06 52.62
N SER A 38 22.77 -27.71 52.81
CA SER A 38 23.83 -28.71 53.01
C SER A 38 23.89 -29.27 54.45
N LYS A 39 22.86 -29.06 55.26
CA LYS A 39 22.81 -29.49 56.67
C LYS A 39 21.60 -30.35 57.03
N GLU A 40 20.75 -30.66 56.06
CA GLU A 40 19.61 -31.57 56.19
C GLU A 40 19.70 -32.62 55.06
N GLU A 41 20.70 -33.50 55.17
CA GLU A 41 20.52 -34.88 54.68
C GLU A 41 19.50 -35.52 55.62
N VAL A 42 18.22 -35.36 55.30
CA VAL A 42 17.10 -35.98 56.00
C VAL A 42 16.53 -37.07 55.11
N GLU A 43 16.31 -38.21 55.76
CA GLU A 43 15.75 -39.46 55.27
C GLU A 43 14.66 -39.26 54.19
N LEU A 44 14.79 -40.00 53.09
CA LEU A 44 13.76 -40.13 52.05
C LEU A 44 12.52 -40.80 52.64
N GLU A 45 11.66 -40.00 53.27
CA GLU A 45 10.27 -40.39 53.59
C GLU A 45 9.56 -40.74 52.27
N HIS A 46 8.89 -41.89 52.23
CA HIS A 46 7.95 -42.23 51.16
C HIS A 46 6.80 -41.22 51.16
N ILE A 47 6.94 -40.15 50.38
CA ILE A 47 5.89 -39.16 50.17
C ILE A 47 4.79 -39.80 49.32
N ASP A 48 3.57 -39.82 49.83
CA ASP A 48 2.39 -40.24 49.07
C ASP A 48 2.05 -39.19 48.00
N LEU A 49 2.07 -39.61 46.73
CA LEU A 49 1.92 -38.74 45.57
C LEU A 49 0.44 -38.53 45.19
N GLU A 50 -0.48 -39.42 45.59
CA GLU A 50 -1.91 -39.32 45.22
C GLU A 50 -2.60 -38.02 45.69
N PRO A 51 -2.39 -37.53 46.92
CA PRO A 51 -2.98 -36.26 47.37
C PRO A 51 -2.44 -35.05 46.61
N TRP A 52 -1.19 -35.12 46.16
CA TRP A 52 -0.53 -34.06 45.40
C TRP A 52 -1.02 -34.00 43.96
N GLU A 53 -1.28 -35.14 43.33
CA GLU A 53 -1.92 -35.19 42.00
C GLU A 53 -3.27 -34.44 42.01
N ALA A 54 -4.14 -34.74 42.98
CA ALA A 54 -5.45 -34.08 43.09
C ALA A 54 -5.33 -32.58 43.42
N ALA A 55 -4.39 -32.20 44.30
CA ALA A 55 -4.16 -30.81 44.69
C ALA A 55 -3.60 -29.96 43.55
N VAL A 56 -2.61 -30.49 42.83
CA VAL A 56 -1.98 -29.82 41.68
C VAL A 56 -2.93 -29.77 40.48
N ALA A 57 -3.78 -30.80 40.28
CA ALA A 57 -4.82 -30.77 39.27
C ALA A 57 -5.87 -29.66 39.49
N TYR A 58 -6.09 -29.24 40.75
CA TYR A 58 -6.99 -28.14 41.09
C TYR A 58 -6.32 -26.76 40.99
N ASP A 59 -5.07 -26.63 41.45
CA ASP A 59 -4.29 -25.39 41.36
C ASP A 59 -2.79 -25.68 41.20
N TRP A 60 -2.24 -25.35 40.04
CA TRP A 60 -0.82 -25.54 39.73
C TRP A 60 0.14 -24.86 40.73
N ARG A 61 -0.29 -23.79 41.41
CA ARG A 61 0.56 -23.06 42.38
C ARG A 61 0.97 -23.91 43.57
N ARG A 62 0.27 -25.02 43.81
CA ARG A 62 0.66 -26.01 44.83
C ARG A 62 2.06 -26.59 44.57
N LEU A 63 2.55 -26.52 43.34
CA LEU A 63 3.90 -26.94 42.96
C LEU A 63 5.01 -26.02 43.50
N ILE A 64 4.71 -24.76 43.86
CA ILE A 64 5.70 -23.78 44.33
C ILE A 64 6.36 -24.20 45.65
N ASP A 65 5.54 -24.71 46.57
CA ASP A 65 5.95 -25.14 47.91
C ASP A 65 6.06 -26.68 48.01
N ALA A 66 6.03 -27.38 46.88
CA ALA A 66 6.02 -28.84 46.85
C ALA A 66 7.42 -29.43 47.19
N PRO A 67 7.47 -30.60 47.84
CA PRO A 67 8.71 -31.30 48.11
C PRO A 67 9.34 -31.83 46.82
N GLU A 68 10.65 -32.07 46.84
CA GLU A 68 11.44 -32.43 45.65
C GLU A 68 10.87 -33.66 44.91
N ALA A 69 10.40 -34.67 45.64
CA ALA A 69 9.77 -35.87 45.09
C ALA A 69 8.53 -35.58 44.23
N VAL A 70 7.75 -34.55 44.57
CA VAL A 70 6.54 -34.12 43.83
C VAL A 70 6.94 -33.27 42.62
N THR A 71 7.94 -32.40 42.76
CA THR A 71 8.48 -31.60 41.64
C THR A 71 9.26 -32.42 40.63
N ALA A 72 9.66 -33.64 40.99
CA ALA A 72 10.34 -34.62 40.14
C ALA A 72 9.39 -35.65 39.50
N ASP A 73 8.10 -35.65 39.86
CA ASP A 73 7.11 -36.52 39.25
C ASP A 73 6.58 -35.92 37.93
N LYS A 74 6.80 -36.64 36.82
CA LYS A 74 6.44 -36.18 35.48
C LYS A 74 4.93 -35.99 35.29
N ASN A 75 4.08 -36.81 35.92
CA ASN A 75 2.64 -36.72 35.74
C ASN A 75 2.05 -35.52 36.47
N ILE A 76 2.48 -35.29 37.72
CA ILE A 76 2.06 -34.14 38.52
C ILE A 76 2.50 -32.84 37.85
N VAL A 77 3.77 -32.76 37.43
CA VAL A 77 4.30 -31.57 36.74
C VAL A 77 3.57 -31.34 35.41
N ARG A 78 3.28 -32.39 34.64
CA ARG A 78 2.51 -32.27 33.39
C ARG A 78 1.12 -31.67 33.61
N LEU A 79 0.41 -32.09 34.67
CA LEU A 79 -0.90 -31.54 35.01
C LEU A 79 -0.82 -30.05 35.38
N ALA A 80 0.25 -29.66 36.08
CA ALA A 80 0.52 -28.27 36.45
C ALA A 80 0.83 -27.41 35.20
N VAL A 81 1.74 -27.87 34.34
CA VAL A 81 2.19 -27.16 33.14
C VAL A 81 1.04 -26.97 32.14
N LYS A 82 0.14 -27.96 32.02
CA LYS A 82 -1.08 -27.85 31.20
C LYS A 82 -2.03 -26.75 31.67
N GLN A 83 -2.04 -26.43 32.97
CA GLN A 83 -2.82 -25.30 33.51
C GLN A 83 -2.10 -23.97 33.32
N SER A 84 -0.79 -23.94 33.53
CA SER A 84 0.04 -22.74 33.32
C SER A 84 1.49 -23.11 33.04
N TRP A 85 2.06 -22.54 31.97
CA TRP A 85 3.48 -22.69 31.64
C TRP A 85 4.40 -22.28 32.80
N LYS A 86 3.98 -21.35 33.67
CA LYS A 86 4.76 -20.89 34.84
C LYS A 86 5.02 -22.00 35.85
N ALA A 87 4.21 -23.05 35.88
CA ALA A 87 4.45 -24.21 36.72
C ALA A 87 5.79 -24.89 36.37
N PHE A 88 6.25 -24.77 35.13
CA PHE A 88 7.50 -25.35 34.65
C PHE A 88 8.75 -24.78 35.36
N GLU A 89 8.69 -23.53 35.84
CA GLU A 89 9.78 -22.90 36.63
C GLU A 89 10.07 -23.67 37.94
N HIS A 90 9.06 -24.36 38.47
CA HIS A 90 9.13 -25.10 39.72
C HIS A 90 9.33 -26.62 39.54
N ALA A 91 9.45 -27.10 38.31
CA ALA A 91 9.82 -28.48 38.03
C ALA A 91 11.27 -28.76 38.46
N ALA A 92 11.57 -30.00 38.81
CA ALA A 92 12.94 -30.43 39.07
C ALA A 92 13.82 -30.26 37.81
N GLU A 93 15.12 -29.98 37.99
CA GLU A 93 16.05 -29.73 36.87
C GLU A 93 16.03 -30.86 35.82
N ALA A 94 15.87 -32.12 36.24
CA ALA A 94 15.76 -33.26 35.34
C ALA A 94 14.48 -33.24 34.46
N LEU A 95 13.38 -32.69 34.97
CA LEU A 95 12.13 -32.53 34.21
C LEU A 95 12.09 -31.24 33.39
N GLN A 96 12.89 -30.24 33.76
CA GLN A 96 13.12 -29.06 32.90
C GLN A 96 13.89 -29.42 31.63
N ASP A 97 14.64 -30.52 31.67
CA ASP A 97 15.35 -31.10 30.54
C ASP A 97 14.53 -32.18 29.77
N ASP A 98 13.28 -32.45 30.19
CA ASP A 98 12.37 -33.37 29.48
C ASP A 98 11.70 -32.67 28.29
N GLU A 99 11.92 -33.21 27.10
CA GLU A 99 11.46 -32.63 25.83
C GLU A 99 9.93 -32.53 25.73
N GLU A 100 9.20 -33.51 26.26
CA GLU A 100 7.73 -33.54 26.20
C GLU A 100 7.12 -32.46 27.11
N LEU A 101 7.62 -32.32 28.33
CA LEU A 101 7.19 -31.27 29.26
C LEU A 101 7.58 -29.89 28.77
N ALA A 102 8.79 -29.72 28.24
CA ALA A 102 9.26 -28.49 27.63
C ALA A 102 8.36 -28.08 26.46
N LEU A 103 8.00 -29.01 25.57
CA LEU A 103 7.10 -28.72 24.45
C LEU A 103 5.73 -28.25 24.93
N ILE A 104 5.14 -28.91 25.94
CA ILE A 104 3.85 -28.49 26.52
C ILE A 104 3.96 -27.11 27.17
N ALA A 105 5.06 -26.83 27.88
CA ALA A 105 5.29 -25.53 28.50
C ALA A 105 5.42 -24.41 27.46
N VAL A 106 6.21 -24.65 26.41
CA VAL A 106 6.41 -23.72 25.31
C VAL A 106 5.13 -23.49 24.53
N GLN A 107 4.32 -24.51 24.28
CA GLN A 107 2.98 -24.36 23.67
C GLN A 107 2.06 -23.45 24.49
N GLY A 108 2.25 -23.37 25.82
CA GLY A 108 1.54 -22.43 26.69
C GLY A 108 2.12 -21.00 26.65
N SER A 109 3.44 -20.86 26.50
CA SER A 109 4.10 -19.58 26.25
C SER A 109 5.54 -19.77 25.76
N TRP A 110 5.92 -19.03 24.71
CA TRP A 110 7.27 -18.99 24.17
C TRP A 110 8.38 -18.71 25.21
N TRP A 111 8.07 -17.97 26.28
CA TRP A 111 9.06 -17.65 27.33
C TRP A 111 9.59 -18.91 28.03
N ALA A 112 8.80 -19.99 28.06
CA ALA A 112 9.20 -21.23 28.73
C ALA A 112 10.50 -21.84 28.17
N VAL A 113 10.94 -21.46 26.96
CA VAL A 113 12.24 -21.86 26.40
C VAL A 113 13.41 -21.47 27.30
N GLU A 114 13.36 -20.33 27.98
CA GLU A 114 14.44 -19.90 28.88
C GLU A 114 14.59 -20.77 30.13
N LEU A 115 13.56 -21.55 30.45
CA LEU A 115 13.50 -22.44 31.60
C LEU A 115 13.90 -23.87 31.26
N CYS A 116 14.03 -24.20 29.96
CA CYS A 116 14.41 -25.53 29.51
C CYS A 116 15.87 -25.84 29.86
N GLY A 117 16.13 -27.11 30.19
CA GLY A 117 17.49 -27.65 30.30
C GLY A 117 18.21 -27.65 28.94
N GLU A 118 19.51 -27.98 28.95
CA GLU A 118 20.35 -27.94 27.75
C GLU A 118 19.82 -28.85 26.62
N ASN A 119 19.33 -30.05 26.93
CA ASN A 119 18.82 -30.99 25.92
C ASN A 119 17.44 -30.58 25.43
N ALA A 120 16.51 -30.24 26.33
CA ALA A 120 15.17 -29.79 25.93
C ALA A 120 15.20 -28.47 25.15
N GLY A 121 16.10 -27.55 25.50
CA GLY A 121 16.34 -26.30 24.76
C GLY A 121 17.04 -26.52 23.42
N ALA A 122 17.78 -27.63 23.28
CA ALA A 122 18.36 -28.09 22.02
C ALA A 122 17.37 -28.86 21.12
N ASN A 123 16.13 -29.09 21.59
CA ASN A 123 15.15 -29.81 20.80
C ASN A 123 14.52 -28.91 19.72
N GLN A 124 14.53 -29.39 18.48
CA GLN A 124 14.02 -28.64 17.32
C GLN A 124 12.52 -28.35 17.40
N ASP A 125 11.71 -29.29 17.91
CA ASP A 125 10.26 -29.11 18.00
C ASP A 125 9.88 -28.07 19.05
N VAL A 126 10.62 -28.06 20.18
CA VAL A 126 10.48 -27.04 21.22
C VAL A 126 10.84 -25.66 20.67
N ALA A 127 11.97 -25.54 19.97
CA ALA A 127 12.39 -24.30 19.33
C ALA A 127 11.38 -23.82 18.27
N LEU A 128 10.90 -24.69 17.38
CA LEU A 128 9.87 -24.36 16.37
C LEU A 128 8.58 -23.86 17.01
N ALA A 129 8.12 -24.55 18.07
CA ALA A 129 6.90 -24.17 18.77
C ALA A 129 6.99 -22.78 19.43
N ALA A 130 8.19 -22.39 19.88
CA ALA A 130 8.44 -21.08 20.45
C ALA A 130 8.49 -19.98 19.39
N ILE A 131 9.26 -20.20 18.30
CA ILE A 131 9.44 -19.24 17.20
C ILE A 131 8.10 -18.88 16.56
N ARG A 132 7.24 -19.87 16.32
CA ARG A 132 5.91 -19.66 15.73
C ARG A 132 4.98 -18.81 16.57
N GLN A 133 5.19 -18.77 17.88
CA GLN A 133 4.42 -17.90 18.78
C GLN A 133 5.02 -16.50 18.87
N ASN A 134 6.34 -16.40 19.00
CA ASN A 134 7.05 -15.14 19.06
C ASN A 134 8.50 -15.30 18.61
N ILE A 135 8.89 -14.49 17.63
CA ILE A 135 10.24 -14.52 17.06
C ILE A 135 11.32 -14.14 18.07
N LEU A 136 10.98 -13.37 19.12
CA LEU A 136 11.90 -13.03 20.20
C LEU A 136 12.43 -14.28 20.93
N ALA A 137 11.72 -15.41 20.88
CA ALA A 137 12.22 -16.68 21.41
C ALA A 137 13.55 -17.11 20.77
N PHE A 138 13.80 -16.71 19.52
CA PHE A 138 15.03 -17.02 18.79
C PHE A 138 16.27 -16.45 19.50
N GLU A 139 16.13 -15.30 20.18
CA GLU A 139 17.21 -14.66 20.96
C GLU A 139 17.57 -15.42 22.24
N SER A 140 16.72 -16.34 22.68
CA SER A 140 16.94 -17.17 23.88
C SER A 140 17.48 -18.56 23.53
N LEU A 141 17.45 -18.98 22.26
CA LEU A 141 17.97 -20.28 21.81
C LEU A 141 19.50 -20.34 21.85
N SER A 142 20.08 -21.53 22.06
CA SER A 142 21.53 -21.72 22.02
C SER A 142 22.10 -21.50 20.60
N LEU A 143 23.40 -21.19 20.50
CA LEU A 143 24.05 -20.94 19.21
C LEU A 143 23.97 -22.15 18.27
N GLU A 144 24.07 -23.37 18.80
CA GLU A 144 23.98 -24.62 18.03
C GLU A 144 22.61 -24.76 17.34
N ILE A 145 21.54 -24.32 18.01
CA ILE A 145 20.18 -24.37 17.47
C ILE A 145 19.93 -23.25 16.47
N ARG A 146 20.52 -22.08 16.68
CA ARG A 146 20.45 -20.98 15.69
C ARG A 146 21.19 -21.32 14.40
N ASP A 147 22.18 -22.20 14.47
CA ASP A 147 22.91 -22.68 13.28
C ASP A 147 22.16 -23.78 12.50
N ASN A 148 21.00 -24.22 13.00
CA ASN A 148 20.15 -25.15 12.28
C ASN A 148 19.39 -24.44 11.16
N LYS A 149 19.76 -24.74 9.90
CA LYS A 149 19.18 -24.12 8.70
C LYS A 149 17.64 -24.16 8.65
N PRO A 150 16.96 -25.31 8.80
CA PRO A 150 15.49 -25.35 8.86
C PRO A 150 14.87 -24.40 9.89
N LEU A 151 15.42 -24.32 11.09
CA LEU A 151 14.94 -23.41 12.14
C LEU A 151 15.15 -21.94 11.75
N MET A 152 16.34 -21.63 11.26
CA MET A 152 16.67 -20.29 10.78
C MET A 152 15.78 -19.88 9.61
N MET A 153 15.47 -20.79 8.68
CA MET A 153 14.56 -20.52 7.57
C MET A 153 13.16 -20.18 8.06
N GLU A 154 12.62 -20.90 9.04
CA GLU A 154 11.31 -20.58 9.63
C GLU A 154 11.35 -19.20 10.32
N ALA A 155 12.41 -18.91 11.08
CA ALA A 155 12.59 -17.63 11.76
C ALA A 155 12.64 -16.45 10.77
N VAL A 156 13.44 -16.59 9.71
CA VAL A 156 13.63 -15.59 8.66
C VAL A 156 12.34 -15.34 7.85
N CYS A 157 11.52 -16.38 7.65
CA CYS A 157 10.21 -16.23 7.02
C CYS A 157 9.24 -15.36 7.85
N HIS A 158 9.40 -15.35 9.18
CA HIS A 158 8.60 -14.51 10.08
C HIS A 158 9.18 -13.10 10.20
N ASP A 159 10.49 -12.98 10.38
CA ASP A 159 11.21 -11.72 10.45
C ASP A 159 12.63 -11.85 9.87
N GLY A 160 12.86 -11.24 8.72
CA GLY A 160 14.14 -11.31 8.01
C GLY A 160 15.32 -10.72 8.79
N ALA A 161 15.07 -9.84 9.77
CA ALA A 161 16.12 -9.28 10.61
C ALA A 161 16.80 -10.33 11.51
N THR A 162 16.18 -11.50 11.70
CA THR A 162 16.76 -12.62 12.46
C THR A 162 18.03 -13.21 11.84
N LEU A 163 18.29 -12.91 10.55
CA LEU A 163 19.54 -13.29 9.88
C LEU A 163 20.79 -12.80 10.64
N GLN A 164 20.69 -11.72 11.43
CA GLN A 164 21.76 -11.22 12.29
C GLN A 164 22.25 -12.22 13.34
N TYR A 165 21.46 -13.25 13.65
CA TYR A 165 21.78 -14.29 14.62
C TYR A 165 22.31 -15.58 13.97
N ALA A 166 22.30 -15.67 12.64
CA ALA A 166 22.83 -16.81 11.90
C ALA A 166 24.36 -16.87 11.98
N SER A 167 24.94 -18.06 11.79
CA SER A 167 26.39 -18.22 11.61
C SER A 167 26.86 -17.60 10.28
N GLU A 168 28.17 -17.40 10.13
CA GLU A 168 28.75 -16.94 8.87
C GLU A 168 28.48 -17.90 7.71
N GLU A 169 28.47 -19.21 7.98
CA GLU A 169 28.14 -20.24 6.99
C GLU A 169 26.71 -20.07 6.47
N LEU A 170 25.73 -19.88 7.37
CA LEU A 170 24.34 -19.65 6.99
C LEU A 170 24.13 -18.29 6.29
N ARG A 171 24.82 -17.23 6.72
CA ARG A 171 24.77 -15.90 6.06
C ARG A 171 25.35 -15.90 4.65
N SER A 172 26.11 -16.94 4.30
CA SER A 172 26.64 -17.16 2.96
C SER A 172 25.70 -18.00 2.08
N GLN A 173 24.60 -18.52 2.63
CA GLN A 173 23.63 -19.32 1.89
C GLN A 173 22.60 -18.43 1.20
N ARG A 174 22.69 -18.37 -0.14
CA ARG A 174 21.86 -17.51 -0.96
C ARG A 174 20.35 -17.73 -0.78
N ASP A 175 19.90 -18.97 -0.64
CA ASP A 175 18.48 -19.30 -0.47
C ASP A 175 17.90 -18.75 0.84
N LEU A 176 18.67 -18.84 1.93
CA LEU A 176 18.30 -18.26 3.23
C LEU A 176 18.29 -16.72 3.18
N VAL A 177 19.35 -16.13 2.62
CA VAL A 177 19.45 -14.66 2.49
C VAL A 177 18.34 -14.12 1.60
N LEU A 178 18.01 -14.80 0.50
CA LEU A 178 16.89 -14.40 -0.37
C LEU A 178 15.56 -14.38 0.38
N ALA A 179 15.27 -15.40 1.20
CA ALA A 179 14.07 -15.42 2.03
C ALA A 179 14.04 -14.25 3.03
N ALA A 180 15.20 -13.90 3.62
CA ALA A 180 15.32 -12.78 4.56
C ALA A 180 15.11 -11.42 3.88
N VAL A 181 15.67 -11.25 2.69
CA VAL A 181 15.55 -10.03 1.91
C VAL A 181 14.10 -9.81 1.46
N GLN A 182 13.35 -10.87 1.16
CA GLN A 182 11.94 -10.75 0.80
C GLN A 182 11.06 -10.22 1.94
N THR A 183 11.43 -10.47 3.20
CA THR A 183 10.64 -10.06 4.37
C THR A 183 11.11 -8.74 4.97
N ALA A 184 12.42 -8.48 5.05
CA ALA A 184 13.01 -7.30 5.71
C ALA A 184 13.96 -6.46 4.84
N GLY A 185 14.09 -6.80 3.55
CA GLY A 185 14.81 -5.96 2.58
C GLY A 185 16.27 -5.70 2.96
N GLY A 186 16.63 -4.42 2.97
CA GLY A 186 17.99 -3.97 3.28
C GLY A 186 18.40 -4.27 4.73
N GLU A 187 17.45 -4.28 5.67
CA GLU A 187 17.73 -4.58 7.08
C GLU A 187 18.29 -6.01 7.25
N ALA A 188 17.73 -6.98 6.53
CA ALA A 188 18.29 -8.33 6.47
C ALA A 188 19.61 -8.39 5.70
N LEU A 189 19.69 -7.74 4.54
CA LEU A 189 20.83 -7.86 3.63
C LEU A 189 22.15 -7.36 4.24
N VAL A 190 22.12 -6.36 5.15
CA VAL A 190 23.31 -5.87 5.85
C VAL A 190 24.08 -7.00 6.56
N HIS A 191 23.38 -8.04 7.03
CA HIS A 191 23.96 -9.17 7.76
C HIS A 191 24.44 -10.31 6.87
N ALA A 192 24.14 -10.29 5.57
CA ALA A 192 24.60 -11.33 4.65
C ALA A 192 26.12 -11.27 4.40
N ALA A 193 26.67 -12.37 3.90
CA ALA A 193 28.07 -12.42 3.47
C ALA A 193 28.37 -11.38 2.37
N GLU A 194 29.60 -10.89 2.32
CA GLU A 194 29.97 -9.77 1.44
C GLU A 194 29.75 -10.10 -0.04
N GLU A 195 29.96 -11.35 -0.44
CA GLU A 195 29.73 -11.85 -1.80
C GLU A 195 28.26 -11.65 -2.22
N LEU A 196 27.32 -11.97 -1.33
CA LEU A 196 25.88 -11.85 -1.59
C LEU A 196 25.42 -10.39 -1.56
N ARG A 197 26.03 -9.55 -0.72
CA ARG A 197 25.75 -8.10 -0.71
C ARG A 197 26.25 -7.42 -1.99
N ASN A 198 27.20 -8.02 -2.70
CA ASN A 198 27.67 -7.56 -4.01
C ASN A 198 26.85 -8.15 -5.17
N GLU A 199 25.82 -8.97 -4.92
CA GLU A 199 24.86 -9.37 -5.96
C GLU A 199 23.85 -8.25 -6.21
N GLU A 200 23.96 -7.62 -7.38
CA GLU A 200 23.06 -6.54 -7.80
C GLU A 200 21.57 -6.94 -7.70
N GLU A 201 21.25 -8.17 -8.10
CA GLU A 201 19.88 -8.71 -8.08
C GLU A 201 19.29 -8.74 -6.66
N LEU A 202 20.08 -9.18 -5.66
CA LEU A 202 19.62 -9.25 -4.27
C LEU A 202 19.37 -7.85 -3.69
N VAL A 203 20.25 -6.89 -3.99
CA VAL A 203 20.06 -5.51 -3.53
C VAL A 203 18.83 -4.86 -4.17
N LEU A 204 18.57 -5.14 -5.46
CA LEU A 204 17.37 -4.63 -6.13
C LEU A 204 16.08 -5.30 -5.61
N LEU A 205 16.14 -6.57 -5.21
CA LEU A 205 15.02 -7.23 -4.53
C LEU A 205 14.77 -6.61 -3.14
N ALA A 206 15.82 -6.20 -2.43
CA ALA A 206 15.70 -5.54 -1.14
C ALA A 206 14.92 -4.22 -1.21
N LEU A 207 14.93 -3.53 -2.34
CA LEU A 207 14.13 -2.32 -2.58
C LEU A 207 12.62 -2.58 -2.70
N GLN A 208 12.23 -3.81 -3.03
CA GLN A 208 10.83 -4.21 -3.20
C GLN A 208 10.21 -4.77 -1.90
N ALA A 209 11.04 -4.97 -0.87
CA ALA A 209 10.61 -5.53 0.39
C ALA A 209 9.68 -4.55 1.15
N PRO A 210 8.76 -5.07 1.99
CA PRO A 210 7.83 -4.23 2.75
C PRO A 210 8.52 -3.40 3.85
N LYS A 211 9.72 -3.81 4.27
CA LYS A 211 10.52 -3.16 5.31
C LYS A 211 11.97 -3.04 4.87
N GLY A 212 12.70 -2.07 5.40
CA GLY A 212 14.14 -1.90 5.18
C GLY A 212 14.54 -1.53 3.75
N ALA A 213 13.59 -1.13 2.89
CA ALA A 213 13.88 -0.76 1.51
C ALA A 213 14.74 0.52 1.41
N ASP A 214 14.64 1.41 2.38
CA ASP A 214 15.49 2.58 2.59
C ASP A 214 16.95 2.22 2.95
N MET A 215 17.19 1.06 3.55
CA MET A 215 18.53 0.59 3.90
C MET A 215 19.25 -0.15 2.76
N ALA A 216 18.58 -0.44 1.64
CA ALA A 216 19.13 -1.27 0.57
C ALA A 216 20.48 -0.77 0.02
N LEU A 217 20.66 0.55 -0.09
CA LEU A 217 21.92 1.14 -0.56
C LEU A 217 23.09 0.90 0.40
N VAL A 218 22.85 0.96 1.72
CA VAL A 218 23.90 0.69 2.73
C VAL A 218 24.13 -0.80 2.91
N ALA A 219 23.11 -1.60 2.65
CA ALA A 219 23.21 -3.05 2.68
C ALA A 219 24.04 -3.61 1.52
N ALA A 220 24.14 -2.91 0.40
CA ALA A 220 25.01 -3.28 -0.71
C ALA A 220 26.47 -3.40 -0.25
N GLY A 221 27.21 -4.34 -0.83
CA GLY A 221 28.62 -4.51 -0.56
C GLY A 221 29.44 -3.33 -1.10
N GLY A 222 30.69 -3.20 -0.61
CA GLY A 222 31.51 -2.02 -0.91
C GLY A 222 31.79 -1.82 -2.39
N THR A 223 31.79 -2.89 -3.20
CA THR A 223 32.00 -2.80 -4.64
C THR A 223 30.83 -2.13 -5.36
N LEU A 224 29.60 -2.47 -4.99
CA LEU A 224 28.39 -1.86 -5.54
C LEU A 224 28.18 -0.43 -5.04
N GLN A 225 28.48 -0.16 -3.76
CA GLN A 225 28.41 1.22 -3.22
C GLN A 225 29.41 2.17 -3.91
N ALA A 226 30.54 1.64 -4.38
CA ALA A 226 31.54 2.41 -5.10
C ALA A 226 31.17 2.63 -6.59
N ASP A 227 30.22 1.87 -7.14
CA ASP A 227 29.76 2.01 -8.52
C ASP A 227 28.71 3.14 -8.64
N PRO A 228 29.05 4.28 -9.28
CA PRO A 228 28.12 5.39 -9.43
C PRO A 228 26.87 5.05 -10.25
N GLU A 229 26.96 4.11 -11.21
CA GLU A 229 25.80 3.74 -12.03
C GLU A 229 24.79 2.95 -11.20
N PHE A 230 25.28 2.02 -10.39
CA PHE A 230 24.47 1.27 -9.44
C PHE A 230 23.79 2.17 -8.41
N VAL A 231 24.55 3.08 -7.77
CA VAL A 231 23.99 4.03 -6.78
C VAL A 231 22.86 4.87 -7.40
N LEU A 232 23.03 5.35 -8.65
CA LEU A 232 21.97 6.10 -9.35
C LEU A 232 20.75 5.25 -9.63
N LYS A 233 20.92 3.97 -9.97
CA LYS A 233 19.82 3.02 -10.19
C LYS A 233 19.01 2.81 -8.92
N VAL A 234 19.68 2.62 -7.77
CA VAL A 234 19.03 2.45 -6.46
C VAL A 234 18.26 3.71 -6.07
N LEU A 235 18.89 4.89 -6.12
CA LEU A 235 18.24 6.16 -5.78
C LEU A 235 17.09 6.51 -6.73
N GLY A 236 17.19 6.10 -8.00
CA GLY A 236 16.12 6.25 -8.99
C GLY A 236 14.91 5.35 -8.76
N GLN A 237 15.05 4.27 -7.99
CA GLN A 237 13.94 3.41 -7.58
C GLN A 237 13.37 3.82 -6.22
N ASN A 238 14.22 4.21 -5.27
CA ASN A 238 13.83 4.69 -3.95
C ASN A 238 14.76 5.83 -3.48
N GLY A 239 14.28 7.08 -3.58
CA GLY A 239 15.04 8.26 -3.18
C GLY A 239 15.32 8.37 -1.68
N LEU A 240 14.54 7.68 -0.83
CA LEU A 240 14.76 7.67 0.62
C LEU A 240 16.01 6.89 1.03
N CYS A 241 16.57 6.07 0.13
CA CYS A 241 17.87 5.43 0.37
C CYS A 241 19.01 6.43 0.65
N LEU A 242 18.82 7.70 0.30
CA LEU A 242 19.76 8.77 0.60
C LEU A 242 19.99 8.95 2.10
N GLN A 243 18.99 8.65 2.95
CA GLN A 243 19.05 8.80 4.41
C GLN A 243 20.25 8.09 5.04
N TYR A 244 20.52 6.87 4.60
CA TYR A 244 21.58 6.03 5.16
C TYR A 244 22.86 6.08 4.33
N ALA A 245 22.83 6.66 3.13
CA ALA A 245 23.97 6.76 2.24
C ALA A 245 25.18 7.47 2.92
N PRO A 246 26.43 7.10 2.58
CA PRO A 246 27.61 7.84 3.02
C PRO A 246 27.52 9.33 2.70
N LEU A 247 28.12 10.18 3.55
CA LEU A 247 28.13 11.65 3.38
C LEU A 247 28.60 12.07 1.98
N ALA A 248 29.58 11.39 1.40
CA ALA A 248 30.06 11.66 0.05
C ALA A 248 28.96 11.54 -1.04
N ILE A 249 27.93 10.73 -0.81
CA ILE A 249 26.76 10.59 -1.68
C ILE A 249 25.72 11.68 -1.37
N GLN A 250 25.48 11.97 -0.09
CA GLN A 250 24.57 13.04 0.38
C GLN A 250 25.04 14.45 0.00
N ASP A 251 26.35 14.65 -0.12
CA ASP A 251 26.99 15.90 -0.57
C ASP A 251 27.12 15.98 -2.10
N ASN A 252 26.84 14.88 -2.81
CA ASN A 252 27.00 14.84 -4.26
C ASN A 252 25.69 15.17 -4.97
N ARG A 253 25.70 16.34 -5.60
CA ARG A 253 24.58 16.88 -6.39
C ARG A 253 23.97 15.91 -7.39
N LYS A 254 24.76 15.04 -8.05
CA LYS A 254 24.26 14.09 -9.05
C LYS A 254 23.36 13.02 -8.42
N PHE A 255 23.79 12.46 -7.29
CA PHE A 255 23.05 11.43 -6.56
C PHE A 255 21.82 12.03 -5.87
N VAL A 256 21.98 13.16 -5.19
CA VAL A 256 20.85 13.87 -4.56
C VAL A 256 19.78 14.25 -5.59
N MET A 257 20.17 14.76 -6.76
CA MET A 257 19.22 15.09 -7.82
C MET A 257 18.43 13.85 -8.30
N ALA A 258 19.06 12.68 -8.39
CA ALA A 258 18.37 11.45 -8.76
C ALA A 258 17.36 11.03 -7.68
N ALA A 259 17.75 11.09 -6.41
CA ALA A 259 16.89 10.79 -5.27
C ALA A 259 15.68 11.74 -5.20
N VAL A 260 15.93 13.05 -5.32
CA VAL A 260 14.91 14.10 -5.28
C VAL A 260 13.92 13.98 -6.44
N LYS A 261 14.38 13.62 -7.64
CA LYS A 261 13.51 13.37 -8.80
C LYS A 261 12.57 12.20 -8.58
N GLN A 262 12.97 11.21 -7.80
CA GLN A 262 12.15 10.06 -7.44
C GLN A 262 11.20 10.41 -6.29
N ASN A 263 11.68 11.09 -5.25
CA ASN A 263 10.90 11.55 -4.10
C ASN A 263 11.44 12.88 -3.57
N GLY A 264 10.62 13.94 -3.68
CA GLY A 264 11.00 15.29 -3.25
C GLY A 264 11.37 15.41 -1.76
N LEU A 265 10.86 14.54 -0.90
CA LEU A 265 11.18 14.53 0.53
C LEU A 265 12.62 14.05 0.81
N ALA A 266 13.28 13.39 -0.14
CA ALA A 266 14.69 13.00 -0.01
C ALA A 266 15.64 14.19 0.21
N LEU A 267 15.19 15.41 -0.10
CA LEU A 267 15.90 16.66 0.20
C LEU A 267 16.30 16.78 1.68
N GLU A 268 15.52 16.21 2.61
CA GLU A 268 15.82 16.20 4.05
C GLU A 268 17.22 15.67 4.37
N PHE A 269 17.67 14.65 3.62
CA PHE A 269 18.92 13.94 3.84
C PHE A 269 20.08 14.45 2.99
N ALA A 270 19.84 15.49 2.18
CA ALA A 270 20.90 16.15 1.43
C ALA A 270 21.74 17.04 2.35
N SER A 271 22.97 17.33 1.92
CA SER A 271 23.85 18.26 2.61
C SER A 271 23.24 19.66 2.75
N GLU A 272 23.70 20.43 3.73
CA GLU A 272 23.26 21.83 3.91
C GLU A 272 23.45 22.65 2.63
N ASP A 273 24.59 22.50 1.95
CA ASP A 273 24.89 23.20 0.69
C ASP A 273 23.89 22.84 -0.42
N LEU A 274 23.44 21.58 -0.50
CA LEU A 274 22.47 21.14 -1.51
C LEU A 274 21.03 21.48 -1.13
N ARG A 275 20.71 21.61 0.16
CA ARG A 275 19.45 22.18 0.66
C ARG A 275 19.37 23.69 0.44
N ASP A 276 20.49 24.35 0.15
CA ASP A 276 20.60 25.74 -0.29
C ASP A 276 20.77 25.88 -1.83
N ASP A 277 20.91 24.76 -2.57
CA ASP A 277 20.95 24.80 -4.05
C ASP A 277 19.53 24.96 -4.61
N ASN A 278 19.25 26.16 -5.11
CA ASN A 278 17.98 26.53 -5.74
C ASN A 278 17.50 25.50 -6.78
N LYS A 279 18.38 24.92 -7.61
CA LYS A 279 17.98 23.93 -8.62
C LYS A 279 17.54 22.60 -8.01
N VAL A 280 18.22 22.16 -6.94
CA VAL A 280 17.87 20.92 -6.23
C VAL A 280 16.53 21.11 -5.51
N VAL A 281 16.38 22.24 -4.80
CA VAL A 281 15.16 22.56 -4.05
C VAL A 281 13.95 22.72 -4.96
N ARG A 282 14.08 23.42 -6.11
CA ARG A 282 12.98 23.55 -7.07
C ARG A 282 12.53 22.20 -7.65
N GLU A 283 13.47 21.29 -7.94
CA GLU A 283 13.13 19.93 -8.37
C GLU A 283 12.40 19.17 -7.24
N ALA A 284 12.86 19.32 -5.99
CA ALA A 284 12.21 18.70 -4.83
C ALA A 284 10.77 19.17 -4.64
N ILE A 285 10.55 20.49 -4.71
CA ILE A 285 9.22 21.11 -4.68
C ILE A 285 8.39 20.65 -5.87
N GLN A 286 9.03 20.44 -7.04
CA GLN A 286 8.32 19.97 -8.22
C GLN A 286 7.69 18.60 -8.00
N GLN A 287 8.41 17.69 -7.34
CA GLN A 287 7.94 16.34 -7.00
C GLN A 287 7.02 16.34 -5.77
N HIS A 288 7.38 17.06 -4.71
CA HIS A 288 6.61 17.13 -3.47
C HIS A 288 6.69 18.54 -2.85
N PRO A 289 5.63 19.36 -2.92
CA PRO A 289 5.66 20.76 -2.48
C PRO A 289 6.12 20.97 -1.03
N GLN A 290 5.80 20.04 -0.12
CA GLN A 290 6.24 20.11 1.28
C GLN A 290 7.75 19.95 1.49
N ALA A 291 8.52 19.59 0.45
CA ALA A 291 9.98 19.56 0.51
C ALA A 291 10.58 20.93 0.86
N LEU A 292 9.85 22.04 0.65
CA LEU A 292 10.24 23.38 1.07
C LEU A 292 10.64 23.44 2.56
N GLN A 293 10.04 22.63 3.43
CA GLN A 293 10.37 22.60 4.86
C GLN A 293 11.83 22.20 5.15
N PHE A 294 12.46 21.50 4.21
CA PHE A 294 13.85 21.05 4.32
C PHE A 294 14.83 21.97 3.58
N ALA A 295 14.34 22.92 2.79
CA ALA A 295 15.20 23.91 2.17
C ALA A 295 15.87 24.81 3.22
N SER A 296 16.97 25.46 2.84
CA SER A 296 17.62 26.45 3.70
C SER A 296 16.65 27.57 4.11
N GLN A 297 16.93 28.23 5.24
CA GLN A 297 16.14 29.40 5.67
C GLN A 297 16.14 30.53 4.63
N GLY A 298 17.21 30.66 3.84
CA GLY A 298 17.31 31.64 2.76
C GLY A 298 16.31 31.34 1.63
N LEU A 299 16.21 30.08 1.21
CA LEU A 299 15.26 29.67 0.16
C LEU A 299 13.81 29.62 0.64
N GLN A 300 13.57 29.39 1.94
CA GLN A 300 12.24 29.56 2.56
C GLN A 300 11.77 31.03 2.61
N GLN A 301 12.69 31.97 2.37
CA GLN A 301 12.43 33.41 2.26
C GLN A 301 12.46 33.91 0.81
N ASP A 302 12.76 33.03 -0.16
CA ASP A 302 12.77 33.37 -1.57
C ASP A 302 11.32 33.42 -2.11
N GLU A 303 10.89 34.61 -2.52
CA GLU A 303 9.52 34.84 -3.02
C GLU A 303 9.18 33.91 -4.20
N GLU A 304 10.10 33.67 -5.13
CA GLU A 304 9.83 32.87 -6.33
C GLU A 304 9.64 31.40 -5.97
N ILE A 305 10.56 30.85 -5.17
CA ILE A 305 10.53 29.43 -4.77
C ILE A 305 9.29 29.13 -3.95
N VAL A 306 8.98 29.98 -2.97
CA VAL A 306 7.79 29.80 -2.13
C VAL A 306 6.53 29.92 -2.98
N THR A 307 6.46 30.88 -3.91
CA THR A 307 5.30 31.02 -4.81
C THR A 307 5.09 29.76 -5.67
N GLU A 308 6.17 29.16 -6.20
CA GLU A 308 6.11 27.91 -6.96
C GLU A 308 5.57 26.74 -6.13
N ALA A 309 6.03 26.61 -4.87
CA ALA A 309 5.59 25.55 -3.97
C ALA A 309 4.11 25.70 -3.57
N VAL A 310 3.74 26.92 -3.21
CA VAL A 310 2.43 27.30 -2.72
C VAL A 310 1.36 27.23 -3.83
N ALA A 311 1.75 27.50 -5.09
CA ALA A 311 0.86 27.31 -6.24
C ALA A 311 0.45 25.84 -6.44
N LYS A 312 1.26 24.88 -5.99
CA LYS A 312 0.94 23.45 -6.05
C LYS A 312 0.16 22.99 -4.83
N ASP A 313 0.57 23.41 -3.63
CA ASP A 313 -0.10 23.08 -2.38
C ASP A 313 -0.05 24.29 -1.43
N GLY A 314 -1.19 24.97 -1.28
CA GLY A 314 -1.32 26.14 -0.42
C GLY A 314 -1.00 25.88 1.05
N SER A 315 -1.06 24.62 1.52
CA SER A 315 -0.72 24.28 2.90
C SER A 315 0.77 24.44 3.23
N VAL A 316 1.62 24.51 2.19
CA VAL A 316 3.08 24.71 2.30
C VAL A 316 3.41 26.11 2.83
N LEU A 317 2.47 27.07 2.77
CA LEU A 317 2.66 28.43 3.30
C LEU A 317 3.10 28.45 4.77
N LYS A 318 2.75 27.43 5.57
CA LYS A 318 3.19 27.29 6.97
C LYS A 318 4.71 27.19 7.15
N TYR A 319 5.44 26.79 6.10
CA TYR A 319 6.90 26.66 6.09
C TYR A 319 7.60 27.90 5.54
N ALA A 320 6.85 28.83 4.94
CA ALA A 320 7.40 30.10 4.51
C ALA A 320 7.72 30.99 5.72
N ALA A 321 8.69 31.87 5.57
CA ALA A 321 8.95 32.88 6.60
C ALA A 321 7.73 33.82 6.76
N GLY A 322 7.47 34.26 8.00
CA GLY A 322 6.30 35.10 8.32
C GLY A 322 6.21 36.40 7.50
N SER A 323 7.33 36.94 7.02
CA SER A 323 7.37 38.09 6.11
C SER A 323 6.75 37.82 4.74
N LEU A 324 6.88 36.59 4.21
CA LEU A 324 6.28 36.19 2.94
C LEU A 324 4.80 35.85 3.07
N CYS A 325 4.34 35.41 4.25
CA CYS A 325 2.92 35.15 4.51
C CYS A 325 2.04 36.40 4.37
N ALA A 326 2.63 37.60 4.53
CA ALA A 326 1.96 38.87 4.30
C ALA A 326 2.05 39.35 2.85
N ASN A 327 2.89 38.72 2.01
CA ASN A 327 3.08 39.13 0.62
C ASN A 327 1.92 38.63 -0.24
N LYS A 328 1.13 39.57 -0.78
CA LYS A 328 -0.01 39.31 -1.67
C LYS A 328 0.32 38.40 -2.86
N ARG A 329 1.56 38.42 -3.36
CA ARG A 329 1.98 37.59 -4.50
C ARG A 329 2.11 36.11 -4.14
N VAL A 330 2.40 35.80 -2.88
CA VAL A 330 2.52 34.44 -2.36
C VAL A 330 1.17 33.97 -1.80
N ALA A 331 0.51 34.83 -1.02
CA ALA A 331 -0.78 34.59 -0.38
C ALA A 331 -1.89 34.22 -1.36
N LYS A 332 -2.02 34.96 -2.48
CA LYS A 332 -3.08 34.72 -3.46
C LYS A 332 -2.98 33.33 -4.10
N PRO A 333 -1.83 32.89 -4.67
CA PRO A 333 -1.64 31.51 -5.10
C PRO A 333 -1.95 30.47 -4.02
N ALA A 334 -1.55 30.72 -2.77
CA ALA A 334 -1.78 29.80 -1.64
C ALA A 334 -3.27 29.52 -1.45
N VAL A 335 -4.02 30.59 -1.35
CA VAL A 335 -5.45 30.56 -1.08
C VAL A 335 -6.23 30.05 -2.29
N THR A 336 -5.78 30.34 -3.51
CA THR A 336 -6.40 29.76 -4.72
C THR A 336 -6.20 28.25 -4.84
N SER A 337 -5.07 27.74 -4.34
CA SER A 337 -4.79 26.30 -4.25
C SER A 337 -5.63 25.68 -3.12
N ASN A 338 -5.54 26.24 -1.92
CA ASN A 338 -6.23 25.76 -0.73
C ASN A 338 -6.61 26.94 0.18
N TRP A 339 -7.91 27.18 0.35
CA TRP A 339 -8.44 28.26 1.18
C TRP A 339 -8.00 28.16 2.66
N GLU A 340 -7.68 26.97 3.16
CA GLU A 340 -7.16 26.77 4.53
C GLU A 340 -5.79 27.42 4.73
N ALA A 341 -5.07 27.76 3.66
CA ALA A 341 -3.82 28.52 3.73
C ALA A 341 -4.01 29.89 4.41
N LEU A 342 -5.24 30.42 4.40
CA LEU A 342 -5.60 31.67 5.08
C LEU A 342 -5.32 31.62 6.59
N GLN A 343 -5.24 30.43 7.19
CA GLN A 343 -4.85 30.27 8.60
C GLN A 343 -3.39 30.71 8.87
N TRP A 344 -2.51 30.64 7.88
CA TRP A 344 -1.07 30.92 8.02
C TRP A 344 -0.68 32.35 7.60
N GLU A 345 -1.62 33.11 7.02
CA GLU A 345 -1.38 34.53 6.70
C GLU A 345 -1.23 35.38 7.97
N HIS A 346 -0.14 36.15 8.06
CA HIS A 346 0.18 36.99 9.20
C HIS A 346 -0.51 38.36 9.09
N VAL A 347 -1.13 38.81 10.18
CA VAL A 347 -1.98 40.00 10.20
C VAL A 347 -1.26 41.18 10.86
N GLU A 348 -0.37 41.83 10.12
CA GLU A 348 -0.04 43.25 10.35
C GLU A 348 -0.46 44.03 9.10
N GLY A 349 -1.54 44.82 9.20
CA GLY A 349 -2.07 45.63 8.08
C GLY A 349 -3.27 45.04 7.33
N GLY A 350 -3.74 43.85 7.70
CA GLY A 350 -4.94 43.20 7.12
C GLY A 350 -4.64 42.36 5.87
N VAL A 351 -5.51 41.38 5.60
CA VAL A 351 -5.41 40.52 4.41
C VAL A 351 -5.97 41.26 3.19
N PRO A 352 -5.28 41.29 2.03
CA PRO A 352 -5.79 41.95 0.82
C PRO A 352 -7.14 41.38 0.39
N GLN A 353 -8.04 42.26 -0.08
CA GLN A 353 -9.39 41.88 -0.53
C GLN A 353 -9.40 40.80 -1.62
N GLU A 354 -8.43 40.82 -2.54
CA GLU A 354 -8.30 39.79 -3.58
C GLU A 354 -8.06 38.38 -3.02
N VAL A 355 -7.33 38.29 -1.91
CA VAL A 355 -7.01 37.01 -1.25
C VAL A 355 -8.25 36.48 -0.52
N LEU A 356 -8.94 37.37 0.22
CA LEU A 356 -10.21 37.04 0.88
C LEU A 356 -11.26 36.57 -0.13
N LEU A 357 -11.35 37.25 -1.28
CA LEU A 357 -12.25 36.90 -2.36
C LEU A 357 -11.93 35.50 -2.90
N ALA A 358 -10.65 35.23 -3.19
CA ALA A 358 -10.22 33.91 -3.67
C ALA A 358 -10.58 32.79 -2.68
N ALA A 359 -10.36 32.99 -1.38
CA ALA A 359 -10.68 31.99 -0.35
C ALA A 359 -12.18 31.67 -0.33
N VAL A 360 -12.99 32.72 -0.24
CA VAL A 360 -14.44 32.63 -0.11
C VAL A 360 -15.08 32.07 -1.38
N THR A 361 -14.52 32.36 -2.57
CA THR A 361 -15.00 31.74 -3.82
C THR A 361 -14.81 30.23 -3.87
N GLN A 362 -13.77 29.70 -3.19
CA GLN A 362 -13.51 28.26 -3.16
C GLN A 362 -14.44 27.55 -2.16
N ASP A 363 -14.54 28.06 -0.93
CA ASP A 363 -15.46 27.56 0.10
C ASP A 363 -15.93 28.69 1.01
N TRP A 364 -17.21 28.71 1.33
CA TRP A 364 -17.80 29.69 2.25
C TRP A 364 -17.22 29.58 3.66
N LYS A 365 -16.75 28.41 4.07
CA LYS A 365 -16.11 28.19 5.38
C LYS A 365 -14.86 29.02 5.60
N ALA A 366 -14.24 29.55 4.53
CA ALA A 366 -13.18 30.53 4.66
C ALA A 366 -13.60 31.73 5.53
N ILE A 367 -14.90 32.08 5.53
CA ILE A 367 -15.43 33.15 6.37
C ILE A 367 -15.31 32.86 7.87
N GLU A 368 -15.40 31.59 8.29
CA GLU A 368 -15.23 31.18 9.69
C GLU A 368 -13.82 31.54 10.16
N LYS A 369 -12.80 31.24 9.33
CA LYS A 369 -11.40 31.56 9.63
C LYS A 369 -11.10 33.05 9.60
N ILE A 370 -11.77 33.80 8.73
CA ILE A 370 -11.64 35.25 8.68
C ILE A 370 -12.18 35.88 9.98
N PHE A 371 -13.32 35.41 10.47
CA PHE A 371 -13.91 35.89 11.74
C PHE A 371 -13.12 35.42 12.98
N GLU A 372 -12.60 34.19 12.99
CA GLU A 372 -11.72 33.71 14.08
C GLU A 372 -10.47 34.58 14.28
N LYS A 373 -9.96 35.18 13.19
CA LYS A 373 -8.77 36.05 13.20
C LYS A 373 -9.05 37.51 13.56
N GLU A 374 -10.30 37.89 13.82
CA GLU A 374 -10.71 39.27 14.11
C GLU A 374 -10.24 40.29 13.05
N LEU A 375 -10.22 39.88 11.78
CA LEU A 375 -9.81 40.74 10.67
C LEU A 375 -10.76 41.93 10.53
N PRO A 376 -10.26 43.18 10.42
CA PRO A 376 -11.10 44.36 10.24
C PRO A 376 -11.68 44.37 8.82
N LEU A 377 -12.87 43.83 8.65
CA LEU A 377 -13.62 43.88 7.39
C LEU A 377 -14.57 45.09 7.37
N THR A 378 -14.58 45.83 6.26
CA THR A 378 -15.61 46.84 6.02
C THR A 378 -16.91 46.19 5.53
N GLU A 379 -18.04 46.88 5.72
CA GLU A 379 -19.33 46.42 5.18
C GLU A 379 -19.29 46.24 3.66
N GLU A 380 -18.54 47.09 2.95
CA GLU A 380 -18.38 47.00 1.48
C GLU A 380 -17.66 45.71 1.08
N GLN A 381 -16.61 45.33 1.81
CA GLN A 381 -15.89 44.07 1.58
C GLN A 381 -16.80 42.86 1.82
N LEU A 382 -17.60 42.87 2.88
CA LEU A 382 -18.56 41.79 3.17
C LEU A 382 -19.62 41.63 2.06
N VAL A 383 -20.11 42.75 1.53
CA VAL A 383 -21.06 42.77 0.40
C VAL A 383 -20.42 42.18 -0.86
N GLU A 384 -19.17 42.50 -1.15
CA GLU A 384 -18.46 41.90 -2.30
C GLU A 384 -18.22 40.40 -2.11
N LEU A 385 -17.82 39.96 -0.92
CA LEU A 385 -17.69 38.54 -0.59
C LEU A 385 -19.02 37.79 -0.76
N ALA A 386 -20.14 38.41 -0.36
CA ALA A 386 -21.48 37.84 -0.52
C ALA A 386 -21.90 37.69 -1.98
N ARG A 387 -21.49 38.64 -2.85
CA ARG A 387 -21.72 38.54 -4.29
C ARG A 387 -20.89 37.43 -4.92
N ALA A 388 -19.68 37.20 -4.42
CA ALA A 388 -18.78 36.19 -4.95
C ALA A 388 -19.17 34.76 -4.50
N ASN A 389 -19.57 34.61 -3.24
CA ASN A 389 -20.14 33.36 -2.74
C ASN A 389 -21.34 33.65 -1.81
N PRO A 390 -22.58 33.52 -2.33
CA PRO A 390 -23.79 33.81 -1.56
C PRO A 390 -23.96 32.96 -0.30
N THR A 391 -23.31 31.78 -0.25
CA THR A 391 -23.48 30.85 0.87
C THR A 391 -22.74 31.28 2.15
N ILE A 392 -21.95 32.36 2.13
CA ILE A 392 -21.34 32.92 3.35
C ILE A 392 -22.38 33.34 4.40
N VAL A 393 -23.61 33.63 3.98
CA VAL A 393 -24.73 33.97 4.88
C VAL A 393 -25.14 32.81 5.78
N ARG A 394 -24.60 31.59 5.58
CA ARG A 394 -24.69 30.47 6.53
C ARG A 394 -24.00 30.78 7.85
N HIS A 395 -22.99 31.65 7.85
CA HIS A 395 -22.26 32.02 9.04
C HIS A 395 -23.16 32.78 10.03
N HIS A 396 -23.06 32.45 11.31
CA HIS A 396 -23.97 32.98 12.34
C HIS A 396 -23.90 34.51 12.50
N MET A 397 -22.77 35.13 12.16
CA MET A 397 -22.58 36.59 12.19
C MET A 397 -23.19 37.29 10.97
N LEU A 398 -23.36 36.60 9.84
CA LEU A 398 -23.80 37.19 8.58
C LEU A 398 -25.27 36.93 8.25
N ARG A 399 -25.86 35.85 8.78
CA ARG A 399 -27.26 35.48 8.53
C ARG A 399 -28.32 36.52 8.93
N GLY A 400 -27.94 37.50 9.75
CA GLY A 400 -28.82 38.59 10.21
C GLY A 400 -28.46 39.95 9.63
N ASP A 401 -27.41 40.05 8.81
CA ASP A 401 -27.02 41.30 8.16
C ASP A 401 -27.83 41.50 6.89
N ARG A 402 -28.67 42.55 6.88
CA ARG A 402 -29.58 42.85 5.77
C ARG A 402 -28.84 43.20 4.48
N ARG A 403 -27.71 43.93 4.53
CA ARG A 403 -26.99 44.36 3.31
C ARG A 403 -26.27 43.19 2.66
N VAL A 404 -25.65 42.34 3.49
CA VAL A 404 -24.99 41.11 3.04
C VAL A 404 -26.02 40.13 2.48
N ALA A 405 -27.19 39.99 3.14
CA ALA A 405 -28.30 39.19 2.65
C ALA A 405 -28.83 39.67 1.29
N GLU A 406 -29.05 40.97 1.12
CA GLU A 406 -29.48 41.56 -0.16
C GLU A 406 -28.50 41.21 -1.29
N ALA A 407 -27.21 41.37 -1.03
CA ALA A 407 -26.14 41.08 -1.99
C ALA A 407 -26.07 39.58 -2.36
N ALA A 408 -26.22 38.68 -1.38
CA ALA A 408 -26.24 37.24 -1.60
C ALA A 408 -27.49 36.80 -2.39
N LEU A 409 -28.68 37.30 -2.01
CA LEU A 409 -29.95 36.97 -2.66
C LEU A 409 -30.04 37.46 -4.11
N ALA A 410 -29.37 38.58 -4.42
CA ALA A 410 -29.28 39.08 -5.79
C ALA A 410 -28.54 38.10 -6.72
N VAL A 411 -27.69 37.22 -6.19
CA VAL A 411 -26.93 36.23 -6.95
C VAL A 411 -27.58 34.84 -6.88
N ASP A 412 -27.99 34.39 -5.70
CA ASP A 412 -28.71 33.13 -5.48
C ASP A 412 -29.88 33.33 -4.50
N GLY A 413 -31.11 33.28 -5.01
CA GLY A 413 -32.31 33.48 -4.21
C GLY A 413 -32.57 32.36 -3.19
N MET A 414 -31.99 31.16 -3.37
CA MET A 414 -32.20 30.04 -2.46
C MET A 414 -31.47 30.19 -1.12
N VAL A 415 -30.46 31.07 -1.05
CA VAL A 415 -29.77 31.33 0.22
C VAL A 415 -30.67 32.00 1.26
N LEU A 416 -31.88 32.45 0.87
CA LEU A 416 -32.94 32.88 1.78
C LEU A 416 -33.17 31.87 2.90
N HIS A 417 -33.03 30.57 2.62
CA HIS A 417 -33.14 29.49 3.60
C HIS A 417 -32.24 29.68 4.83
N PHE A 418 -31.01 30.18 4.63
CA PHE A 418 -30.00 30.32 5.67
C PHE A 418 -30.14 31.60 6.50
N LEU A 419 -30.95 32.56 6.04
CA LEU A 419 -31.14 33.84 6.72
C LEU A 419 -31.99 33.72 7.99
N SER A 420 -31.81 34.69 8.88
CA SER A 420 -32.54 34.75 10.14
C SER A 420 -34.06 34.82 9.91
N PRO A 421 -34.89 34.35 10.86
CA PRO A 421 -36.35 34.40 10.73
C PRO A 421 -36.90 35.81 10.46
N GLU A 422 -36.21 36.84 10.97
CA GLU A 422 -36.56 38.26 10.78
C GLU A 422 -36.36 38.68 9.32
N LEU A 423 -35.21 38.36 8.73
CA LEU A 423 -34.92 38.68 7.32
C LEU A 423 -35.77 37.85 6.34
N ARG A 424 -36.16 36.62 6.72
CA ARG A 424 -37.11 35.81 5.94
C ARG A 424 -38.54 36.33 5.99
N ALA A 425 -38.86 37.23 6.92
CA ALA A 425 -40.12 37.96 7.00
C ALA A 425 -40.05 39.35 6.33
N ASP A 426 -38.90 39.70 5.77
CA ASP A 426 -38.70 40.96 5.06
C ASP A 426 -39.23 40.86 3.63
N LEU A 427 -40.28 41.63 3.34
CA LEU A 427 -40.95 41.57 2.04
C LEU A 427 -39.99 41.89 0.89
N GLU A 428 -39.10 42.86 1.05
CA GLU A 428 -38.21 43.32 -0.01
C GLU A 428 -37.14 42.27 -0.33
N LEU A 429 -36.54 41.64 0.69
CA LEU A 429 -35.57 40.56 0.49
C LEU A 429 -36.20 39.33 -0.15
N VAL A 430 -37.43 38.98 0.25
CA VAL A 430 -38.16 37.86 -0.35
C VAL A 430 -38.50 38.15 -1.81
N GLU A 431 -38.83 39.39 -2.17
CA GLU A 431 -39.03 39.78 -3.58
C GLU A 431 -37.75 39.62 -4.41
N ILE A 432 -36.60 40.06 -3.88
CA ILE A 432 -35.29 39.88 -4.54
C ILE A 432 -35.00 38.39 -4.74
N ALA A 433 -35.22 37.57 -3.71
CA ALA A 433 -35.03 36.13 -3.75
C ALA A 433 -35.89 35.46 -4.84
N ILE A 434 -37.17 35.83 -4.92
CA ILE A 434 -38.13 35.29 -5.90
C ILE A 434 -37.77 35.72 -7.31
N LEU A 435 -37.33 36.97 -7.50
CA LEU A 435 -36.89 37.49 -8.81
C LEU A 435 -35.69 36.71 -9.35
N GLN A 436 -34.78 36.28 -8.48
CA GLN A 436 -33.66 35.43 -8.85
C GLN A 436 -34.12 33.98 -9.08
N ASN A 437 -34.86 33.40 -8.12
CA ASN A 437 -35.40 32.05 -8.21
C ASN A 437 -36.81 31.98 -7.60
N GLY A 438 -37.81 31.72 -8.45
CA GLY A 438 -39.21 31.67 -8.03
C GLY A 438 -39.54 30.66 -6.93
N ASP A 439 -38.72 29.62 -6.74
CA ASP A 439 -38.92 28.65 -5.67
C ASP A 439 -38.44 29.14 -4.29
N ALA A 440 -37.69 30.24 -4.23
CA ALA A 440 -37.29 30.87 -2.97
C ALA A 440 -38.48 31.28 -2.08
N LEU A 441 -39.68 31.47 -2.65
CA LEU A 441 -40.90 31.74 -1.88
C LEU A 441 -41.15 30.66 -0.81
N TRP A 442 -40.77 29.41 -1.05
CA TRP A 442 -40.94 28.32 -0.07
C TRP A 442 -40.05 28.49 1.16
N GLU A 443 -38.93 29.21 1.03
CA GLU A 443 -37.99 29.47 2.10
C GLU A 443 -38.36 30.70 2.92
N ALA A 444 -39.22 31.57 2.39
CA ALA A 444 -39.75 32.73 3.10
C ALA A 444 -40.57 32.33 4.35
N ASN A 445 -40.79 33.30 5.24
CA ASN A 445 -41.64 33.13 6.41
C ASN A 445 -43.04 32.61 6.00
N PRO A 446 -43.63 31.62 6.71
CA PRO A 446 -44.94 31.07 6.38
C PRO A 446 -46.06 32.09 6.17
N THR A 447 -45.99 33.25 6.81
CA THR A 447 -46.97 34.35 6.63
C THR A 447 -46.93 34.94 5.23
N LEU A 448 -45.73 35.09 4.64
CA LEU A 448 -45.50 35.69 3.33
C LEU A 448 -45.79 34.72 2.17
N ARG A 449 -45.78 33.40 2.41
CA ARG A 449 -46.03 32.39 1.35
C ARG A 449 -47.42 32.50 0.71
N LYS A 450 -48.37 33.08 1.43
CA LYS A 450 -49.76 33.29 0.98
C LYS A 450 -49.98 34.70 0.43
N ASP A 451 -48.96 35.54 0.45
CA ASP A 451 -49.07 36.89 -0.07
C ASP A 451 -49.31 36.87 -1.59
N LYS A 452 -50.35 37.56 -2.03
CA LYS A 452 -50.77 37.55 -3.43
C LYS A 452 -49.72 38.17 -4.35
N ARG A 453 -49.05 39.26 -3.91
CA ARG A 453 -48.02 39.94 -4.70
C ARG A 453 -46.85 39.01 -4.97
N LEU A 454 -46.42 38.25 -3.95
CA LEU A 454 -45.30 37.31 -4.08
C LEU A 454 -45.66 36.07 -4.93
N LEU A 455 -46.90 35.58 -4.84
CA LEU A 455 -47.39 34.50 -5.69
C LEU A 455 -47.45 34.90 -7.17
N ASP A 456 -47.92 36.12 -7.45
CA ASP A 456 -47.94 36.68 -8.80
C ASP A 456 -46.51 36.83 -9.35
N LEU A 457 -45.60 37.36 -8.53
CA LEU A 457 -44.17 37.51 -8.86
C LEU A 457 -43.48 36.16 -9.14
N ARG A 458 -43.75 35.14 -8.32
CA ARG A 458 -43.27 33.77 -8.55
C ARG A 458 -43.75 33.22 -9.87
N SER A 459 -45.05 33.38 -10.17
CA SER A 459 -45.63 32.88 -11.41
C SER A 459 -44.99 33.51 -12.66
N LEU A 460 -44.69 34.81 -12.60
CA LEU A 460 -43.99 35.53 -13.65
C LEU A 460 -42.55 35.03 -13.81
N THR A 461 -41.84 34.84 -12.71
CA THR A 461 -40.44 34.39 -12.74
C THR A 461 -40.32 32.97 -13.29
N LEU A 462 -41.18 32.04 -12.87
CA LEU A 462 -41.20 30.67 -13.39
C LEU A 462 -41.53 30.63 -14.89
N ARG A 463 -42.47 31.46 -15.36
CA ARG A 463 -42.76 31.59 -16.79
C ARG A 463 -41.56 32.13 -17.58
N ARG A 464 -40.88 33.15 -17.05
CA ARG A 464 -39.68 33.71 -17.66
C ARG A 464 -38.56 32.67 -17.75
N LYS A 465 -38.32 31.92 -16.67
CA LYS A 465 -37.35 30.83 -16.62
C LYS A 465 -37.68 29.75 -17.66
N ALA A 466 -38.93 29.29 -17.74
CA ALA A 466 -39.36 28.30 -18.72
C ALA A 466 -39.14 28.73 -20.18
N ILE A 467 -39.27 30.03 -20.49
CA ILE A 467 -38.98 30.57 -21.82
C ILE A 467 -37.47 30.51 -22.11
N VAL A 468 -36.62 30.88 -21.15
CA VAL A 468 -35.16 30.85 -21.29
C VAL A 468 -34.66 29.41 -21.42
N ASP A 469 -35.11 28.50 -20.54
CA ASP A 469 -34.73 27.09 -20.56
C ASP A 469 -35.11 26.43 -21.90
N ARG A 470 -36.28 26.76 -22.44
CA ARG A 470 -36.70 26.28 -23.77
C ARG A 470 -35.78 26.77 -24.88
N LYS A 471 -35.39 28.05 -24.87
CA LYS A 471 -34.46 28.60 -25.87
C LYS A 471 -33.08 27.95 -25.79
N LEU A 472 -32.57 27.76 -24.58
CA LEU A 472 -31.29 27.10 -24.36
C LEU A 472 -31.33 25.64 -24.86
N ALA A 473 -32.40 24.90 -24.56
CA ALA A 473 -32.58 23.55 -25.06
C ALA A 473 -32.68 23.48 -26.59
N GLU A 474 -33.31 24.46 -27.23
CA GLU A 474 -33.36 24.59 -28.69
C GLU A 474 -31.95 24.86 -29.27
N GLU A 475 -31.16 25.76 -28.65
CA GLU A 475 -29.77 26.05 -29.06
C GLU A 475 -28.82 24.85 -28.87
N GLU A 476 -28.91 24.16 -27.74
CA GLU A 476 -28.14 22.95 -27.46
C GLU A 476 -28.48 21.83 -28.45
N ALA A 477 -29.76 21.66 -28.79
CA ALA A 477 -30.20 20.69 -29.79
C ALA A 477 -29.62 21.00 -31.18
N ILE A 478 -29.60 22.29 -31.58
CA ILE A 478 -28.99 22.73 -32.84
C ILE A 478 -27.47 22.48 -32.82
N ALA A 479 -26.78 22.79 -31.73
CA ALA A 479 -25.34 22.58 -31.59
C ALA A 479 -24.95 21.09 -31.56
N ALA A 480 -25.78 20.23 -30.96
CA ALA A 480 -25.55 18.78 -30.88
C ALA A 480 -25.87 18.03 -32.17
N ALA A 481 -26.75 18.58 -33.03
CA ALA A 481 -27.17 17.97 -34.29
C ALA A 481 -26.01 17.47 -35.19
N PRO A 482 -24.95 18.25 -35.48
CA PRO A 482 -23.82 17.77 -36.29
C PRO A 482 -23.03 16.63 -35.63
N ARG A 483 -22.86 16.66 -34.30
CA ARG A 483 -22.17 15.57 -33.57
C ARG A 483 -22.99 14.28 -33.63
N LEU A 484 -24.29 14.37 -33.37
CA LEU A 484 -25.20 13.23 -33.44
C LEU A 484 -25.30 12.67 -34.87
N ALA A 485 -25.29 13.54 -35.89
CA ALA A 485 -25.23 13.13 -37.28
C ALA A 485 -23.90 12.43 -37.63
N ALA A 486 -22.76 12.92 -37.12
CA ALA A 486 -21.46 12.28 -37.30
C ALA A 486 -21.36 10.92 -36.57
N GLU A 487 -21.87 10.83 -35.34
CA GLU A 487 -21.95 9.56 -34.59
C GLU A 487 -22.85 8.53 -35.31
N ALA A 488 -23.99 8.97 -35.85
CA ALA A 488 -24.88 8.12 -36.64
C ALA A 488 -24.22 7.67 -37.95
N ALA A 489 -23.52 8.55 -38.66
CA ALA A 489 -22.78 8.22 -39.87
C ALA A 489 -21.64 7.24 -39.59
N LYS A 490 -20.92 7.41 -38.47
CA LYS A 490 -19.89 6.46 -38.03
C LYS A 490 -20.47 5.09 -37.71
N ARG A 491 -21.57 5.02 -36.96
CA ARG A 491 -22.26 3.74 -36.68
C ARG A 491 -22.69 3.05 -37.97
N ALA A 492 -23.25 3.79 -38.93
CA ALA A 492 -23.62 3.25 -40.23
C ALA A 492 -22.41 2.75 -41.03
N ALA A 493 -21.26 3.44 -40.95
CA ALA A 493 -20.01 2.99 -41.58
C ALA A 493 -19.45 1.72 -40.92
N ASP A 494 -19.43 1.65 -39.60
CA ASP A 494 -18.98 0.48 -38.83
C ASP A 494 -19.89 -0.74 -39.11
N GLU A 495 -21.20 -0.53 -39.19
CA GLU A 495 -22.18 -1.57 -39.57
C GLU A 495 -21.96 -2.05 -41.02
N ALA A 496 -21.69 -1.13 -41.96
CA ALA A 496 -21.39 -1.48 -43.34
C ALA A 496 -20.07 -2.26 -43.46
N GLU A 497 -19.03 -1.88 -42.72
CA GLU A 497 -17.76 -2.61 -42.70
C GLU A 497 -17.94 -4.01 -42.09
N ALA A 498 -18.70 -4.13 -40.99
CA ALA A 498 -19.01 -5.42 -40.37
C ALA A 498 -19.80 -6.33 -41.33
N ALA A 499 -20.76 -5.78 -42.08
CA ALA A 499 -21.50 -6.51 -43.11
C ALA A 499 -20.57 -6.97 -44.25
N ALA A 500 -19.66 -6.11 -44.72
CA ALA A 500 -18.69 -6.46 -45.75
C ALA A 500 -17.74 -7.58 -45.29
N ARG A 501 -17.26 -7.53 -44.03
CA ARG A 501 -16.42 -8.60 -43.44
C ARG A 501 -17.16 -9.93 -43.34
N ARG A 502 -18.46 -9.92 -42.99
CA ARG A 502 -19.28 -11.14 -42.99
C ARG A 502 -19.42 -11.76 -44.38
N LEU A 503 -19.74 -10.94 -45.38
CA LEU A 503 -19.83 -11.40 -46.77
C LEU A 503 -18.49 -11.94 -47.28
N ALA A 504 -17.38 -11.28 -46.94
CA ALA A 504 -16.04 -11.77 -47.30
C ALA A 504 -15.70 -13.10 -46.61
N ALA A 505 -16.06 -13.27 -45.34
CA ALA A 505 -15.87 -14.52 -44.61
C ALA A 505 -16.73 -15.66 -45.18
N GLU A 506 -17.97 -15.40 -45.55
CA GLU A 506 -18.84 -16.37 -46.23
C GLU A 506 -18.28 -16.78 -47.59
N ALA A 507 -17.80 -15.81 -48.39
CA ALA A 507 -17.16 -16.08 -49.67
C ALA A 507 -15.87 -16.90 -49.51
N ALA A 508 -15.03 -16.59 -48.51
CA ALA A 508 -13.82 -17.34 -48.21
C ALA A 508 -14.13 -18.78 -47.76
N LYS A 509 -15.16 -18.96 -46.92
CA LYS A 509 -15.63 -20.29 -46.51
C LYS A 509 -16.08 -21.12 -47.71
N LYS A 510 -16.88 -20.52 -48.60
CA LYS A 510 -17.34 -21.20 -49.82
C LYS A 510 -16.17 -21.58 -50.73
N ALA A 511 -15.20 -20.68 -50.91
CA ALA A 511 -13.99 -20.96 -51.69
C ALA A 511 -13.15 -22.09 -51.07
N ALA A 512 -13.05 -22.16 -49.74
CA ALA A 512 -12.36 -23.24 -49.04
C ALA A 512 -13.09 -24.59 -49.21
N GLU A 513 -14.42 -24.61 -49.14
CA GLU A 513 -15.24 -25.81 -49.41
C GLU A 513 -15.08 -26.29 -50.86
N GLU A 514 -15.05 -25.37 -51.83
CA GLU A 514 -14.79 -25.68 -53.24
C GLU A 514 -13.37 -26.23 -53.46
N ALA A 515 -12.37 -25.66 -52.78
CA ALA A 515 -10.98 -26.13 -52.85
C ALA A 515 -10.80 -27.52 -52.22
N ASP A 516 -11.44 -27.80 -51.08
CA ASP A 516 -11.41 -29.13 -50.44
C ASP A 516 -12.10 -30.19 -51.33
N ALA A 517 -13.24 -29.84 -51.93
CA ALA A 517 -13.91 -30.71 -52.90
C ALA A 517 -13.04 -31.00 -54.13
N ALA A 518 -12.34 -29.98 -54.65
CA ALA A 518 -11.40 -30.15 -55.77
C ALA A 518 -10.19 -31.02 -55.38
N ALA A 519 -9.62 -30.83 -54.19
CA ALA A 519 -8.52 -31.63 -53.68
C ALA A 519 -8.92 -33.10 -53.49
N LYS A 520 -10.12 -33.36 -52.95
CA LYS A 520 -10.66 -34.72 -52.81
C LYS A 520 -10.82 -35.41 -54.16
N LYS A 521 -11.36 -34.70 -55.16
CA LYS A 521 -11.48 -35.22 -56.53
C LYS A 521 -10.11 -35.53 -57.14
N ALA A 522 -9.11 -34.66 -56.98
CA ALA A 522 -7.76 -34.89 -57.46
C ALA A 522 -7.10 -36.11 -56.78
N ALA A 523 -7.34 -36.31 -55.48
CA ALA A 523 -6.86 -37.48 -54.75
C ALA A 523 -7.51 -38.78 -55.25
N GLU A 524 -8.82 -38.77 -55.54
CA GLU A 524 -9.52 -39.91 -56.14
C GLU A 524 -8.97 -40.24 -57.54
N GLU A 525 -8.73 -39.22 -58.38
CA GLU A 525 -8.12 -39.40 -59.71
C GLU A 525 -6.68 -39.95 -59.62
N ALA A 526 -5.87 -39.46 -58.68
CA ALA A 526 -4.51 -39.97 -58.44
C ALA A 526 -4.52 -41.42 -57.94
N ALA A 527 -5.43 -41.77 -57.03
CA ALA A 527 -5.59 -43.14 -56.55
C ALA A 527 -6.04 -44.08 -57.68
N ALA A 528 -6.94 -43.63 -58.55
CA ALA A 528 -7.34 -44.38 -59.74
C ALA A 528 -6.16 -44.59 -60.72
N ALA A 529 -5.32 -43.57 -60.92
CA ALA A 529 -4.12 -43.68 -61.75
C ALA A 529 -3.09 -44.66 -61.18
N GLU A 530 -2.86 -44.65 -59.87
CA GLU A 530 -1.95 -45.60 -59.21
C GLU A 530 -2.50 -47.04 -59.27
N ALA A 531 -3.81 -47.23 -59.07
CA ALA A 531 -4.45 -48.52 -59.24
C ALA A 531 -4.31 -49.04 -60.68
N ALA A 532 -4.47 -48.17 -61.68
CA ALA A 532 -4.26 -48.52 -63.09
C ALA A 532 -2.80 -48.91 -63.36
N LYS A 533 -1.83 -48.21 -62.78
CA LYS A 533 -0.40 -48.54 -62.89
C LYS A 533 -0.10 -49.92 -62.29
N LYS A 534 -0.57 -50.20 -61.06
CA LYS A 534 -0.40 -51.52 -60.43
C LYS A 534 -1.07 -52.64 -61.23
N ALA A 535 -2.23 -52.38 -61.82
CA ALA A 535 -2.88 -53.34 -62.71
C ALA A 535 -2.05 -53.60 -63.98
N ALA A 536 -1.44 -52.57 -64.57
CA ALA A 536 -0.56 -52.69 -65.72
C ALA A 536 0.72 -53.47 -65.40
N GLU A 537 1.35 -53.21 -64.26
CA GLU A 537 2.53 -53.97 -63.78
C GLU A 537 2.20 -55.45 -63.59
N LYS A 538 1.06 -55.76 -62.94
CA LYS A 538 0.60 -57.15 -62.76
C LYS A 538 0.27 -57.83 -64.09
N ALA A 539 -0.27 -57.09 -65.06
CA ALA A 539 -0.53 -57.60 -66.40
C ALA A 539 0.79 -57.88 -67.15
N ALA A 540 1.80 -57.01 -67.01
CA ALA A 540 3.12 -57.18 -67.59
C ALA A 540 3.85 -58.39 -66.98
N GLU A 541 3.78 -58.57 -65.66
CA GLU A 541 4.35 -59.74 -64.97
C GLU A 541 3.69 -61.05 -65.45
N LYS A 542 2.35 -61.06 -65.56
CA LYS A 542 1.62 -62.21 -66.11
C LYS A 542 1.99 -62.49 -67.57
N ALA A 543 2.22 -61.45 -68.38
CA ALA A 543 2.69 -61.59 -69.75
C ALA A 543 4.12 -62.13 -69.82
N ALA A 544 5.02 -61.68 -68.94
CA ALA A 544 6.39 -62.18 -68.84
C ALA A 544 6.43 -63.65 -68.42
N LEU A 545 5.60 -64.07 -67.45
CA LEU A 545 5.44 -65.47 -67.06
C LEU A 545 4.94 -66.34 -68.21
N ARG A 546 4.02 -65.81 -69.02
CA ARG A 546 3.52 -66.53 -70.21
C ARG A 546 4.60 -66.70 -71.28
N LEU A 547 5.40 -65.65 -71.54
CA LEU A 547 6.53 -65.72 -72.46
C LEU A 547 7.61 -66.67 -71.95
N ALA A 548 7.89 -66.69 -70.64
CA ALA A 548 8.81 -67.64 -70.03
C ALA A 548 8.31 -69.08 -70.15
N ALA A 549 7.00 -69.31 -69.98
CA ALA A 549 6.39 -70.62 -70.19
C ALA A 549 6.46 -71.06 -71.66
N GLU A 550 6.24 -70.15 -72.62
CA GLU A 550 6.39 -70.43 -74.05
C GLU A 550 7.85 -70.71 -74.43
N ALA A 551 8.80 -69.97 -73.87
CA ALA A 551 10.23 -70.21 -74.06
C ALA A 551 10.69 -71.54 -73.45
N ALA A 552 10.19 -71.89 -72.25
CA ALA A 552 10.46 -73.18 -71.62
C ALA A 552 9.87 -74.34 -72.44
N LYS A 553 8.67 -74.16 -73.01
CA LYS A 553 8.08 -75.14 -73.92
C LYS A 553 8.92 -75.32 -75.17
N LYS A 554 9.41 -74.23 -75.76
CA LYS A 554 10.29 -74.29 -76.94
C LYS A 554 11.65 -74.92 -76.62
N ALA A 555 12.22 -74.64 -75.45
CA ALA A 555 13.45 -75.29 -74.98
C ALA A 555 13.24 -76.78 -74.70
N ALA A 556 12.05 -77.20 -74.24
CA ALA A 556 11.69 -78.61 -74.12
C ALA A 556 11.57 -79.28 -75.50
N GLU A 557 10.96 -78.62 -76.48
CA GLU A 557 10.89 -79.11 -77.87
C GLU A 557 12.29 -79.18 -78.52
N GLU A 558 13.19 -78.23 -78.23
CA GLU A 558 14.58 -78.25 -78.71
C GLU A 558 15.45 -79.28 -77.96
N ALA A 559 15.15 -79.58 -76.69
CA ALA A 559 15.80 -80.67 -75.94
C ALA A 559 15.34 -82.05 -76.44
N ASP A 560 14.06 -82.23 -76.77
CA ASP A 560 13.55 -83.44 -77.46
C ASP A 560 14.24 -83.62 -78.84
N ALA A 561 14.53 -82.52 -79.54
CA ALA A 561 15.27 -82.56 -80.81
C ALA A 561 16.78 -82.86 -80.64
N ALA A 562 17.37 -82.55 -79.48
CA ALA A 562 18.77 -82.83 -79.18
C ALA A 562 18.99 -84.25 -78.61
N GLU A 563 17.97 -84.87 -78.01
CA GLU A 563 18.05 -86.22 -77.45
C GLU A 563 17.81 -87.34 -78.49
N HIS A 564 17.43 -87.01 -79.73
CA HIS A 564 17.31 -87.98 -80.84
C HIS A 564 18.32 -87.74 -81.98
N GLY A 565 19.38 -87.00 -81.68
CA GLY A 565 20.59 -86.97 -82.49
C GLY A 565 21.61 -88.01 -82.05
N ASP A 566 21.31 -89.31 -82.18
CA ASP A 566 22.32 -90.35 -82.47
C ASP A 566 21.68 -91.69 -82.89
N VAL A 567 22.21 -92.28 -83.97
CA VAL A 567 21.96 -93.63 -84.55
C VAL A 567 20.70 -93.84 -85.44
N ASN A 568 20.99 -94.12 -86.74
CA ASN A 568 20.24 -94.92 -87.73
C ASN A 568 18.70 -94.85 -87.77
#